data_AF-A0A521AGX8-F1
#
_entry.id   AF-A0A521AGX8-F1
#
_cell.length_a   1.000
_cell.length_b   1.000
_cell.length_c   1.000
_cell.angle_alpha   90.00
_cell.angle_beta   90.00
_cell.angle_gamma   90.00
#
_symmetry.space_group_name_H-M   'P 1'
#
loop_
_entity.id
_entity.type
_entity.pdbx_description
1 polymer ?
#
loop_
_entity_poly.entity_id
_entity_poly.type
_entity_poly.pdbx_seq_one_letter_code
_entity_poly.pdbx_strand_id
1 'polypeptide(L)'
;MDKVFLDTDVLIDFLIDREPFATYAAEIMSLADKGSIQVSVSALSINNIHYIIRKYLSEKKTRDILGDLLAMIEILKVDKQDIQQALVSPFKDFEDAIQHSVATQEGELEVIITRNIKDYKKAAIQVFSPEQYLKLRSLS
;
A
#
# COMPACT_ATOMS: atom_id res chain seq x y z
N MET A 1 -0.44 15.24 10.19
CA MET A 1 -1.03 14.58 9.01
C MET A 1 -0.55 13.15 9.06
N ASP A 2 -1.48 12.20 9.07
CA ASP A 2 -1.13 10.81 9.33
C ASP A 2 -0.47 10.21 8.09
N LYS A 3 0.69 9.60 8.26
CA LYS A 3 1.40 8.93 7.17
C LYS A 3 1.15 7.44 7.28
N VAL A 4 0.72 6.83 6.19
CA VAL A 4 0.40 5.40 6.15
C VAL A 4 1.08 4.73 4.97
N PHE A 5 1.55 3.51 5.17
CA PHE A 5 2.01 2.66 4.09
C PHE A 5 0.83 1.83 3.58
N LEU A 6 0.52 1.89 2.29
CA LEU A 6 -0.58 1.17 1.69
C LEU A 6 -0.06 -0.04 0.91
N ASP A 7 -0.59 -1.21 1.24
CA ASP A 7 -0.30 -2.45 0.51
C ASP A 7 -0.76 -2.35 -0.95
N THR A 8 0.07 -2.88 -1.86
CA THR A 8 -0.17 -3.04 -3.30
C THR A 8 -1.57 -3.58 -3.59
N ASP A 9 -2.01 -4.61 -2.85
CA ASP A 9 -3.32 -5.24 -3.08
C ASP A 9 -4.47 -4.25 -2.84
N VAL A 10 -4.35 -3.36 -1.85
CA VAL A 10 -5.39 -2.37 -1.55
C VAL A 10 -5.49 -1.31 -2.65
N LEU A 11 -4.35 -0.88 -3.21
CA LEU A 11 -4.36 -0.01 -4.38
C LEU A 11 -4.98 -0.68 -5.60
N ILE A 12 -4.69 -1.96 -5.82
CA ILE A 12 -5.32 -2.70 -6.92
C ILE A 12 -6.83 -2.76 -6.70
N ASP A 13 -7.28 -3.06 -5.48
CA ASP A 13 -8.69 -3.14 -5.16
C ASP A 13 -9.43 -1.82 -5.47
N PHE A 14 -8.79 -0.67 -5.22
CA PHE A 14 -9.28 0.65 -5.65
C PHE A 14 -9.30 0.81 -7.18
N LEU A 15 -8.20 0.49 -7.86
CA LEU A 15 -8.04 0.77 -9.30
C LEU A 15 -8.94 -0.07 -10.21
N ILE A 16 -9.30 -1.29 -9.79
CA ILE A 16 -10.11 -2.21 -10.61
C ILE A 16 -11.49 -2.49 -10.00
N ASP A 17 -11.91 -1.72 -8.99
CA ASP A 17 -13.21 -1.88 -8.31
C ASP A 17 -13.43 -3.33 -7.81
N ARG A 18 -12.45 -3.86 -7.07
CA ARG A 18 -12.44 -5.25 -6.63
C ARG A 18 -13.29 -5.47 -5.38
N GLU A 19 -14.50 -5.98 -5.55
CA GLU A 19 -15.37 -6.37 -4.44
C GLU A 19 -14.84 -7.59 -3.65
N PRO A 20 -15.01 -7.65 -2.31
CA PRO A 20 -15.73 -6.69 -1.46
C PRO A 20 -14.85 -5.54 -0.89
N PHE A 21 -13.64 -5.34 -1.42
CA PHE A 21 -12.63 -4.47 -0.80
C PHE A 21 -12.63 -3.04 -1.37
N ALA A 22 -13.16 -2.86 -2.59
CA ALA A 22 -13.15 -1.61 -3.33
C ALA A 22 -13.66 -0.41 -2.53
N THR A 23 -14.79 -0.58 -1.83
CA THR A 23 -15.41 0.51 -1.05
C THR A 23 -14.45 1.09 -0.02
N TYR A 24 -13.83 0.22 0.80
CA TYR A 24 -12.89 0.70 1.82
C TYR A 24 -11.60 1.26 1.20
N ALA A 25 -11.11 0.66 0.12
CA ALA A 25 -9.94 1.17 -0.59
C ALA A 25 -10.19 2.58 -1.18
N ALA A 26 -11.37 2.81 -1.75
CA ALA A 26 -11.80 4.11 -2.27
C ALA A 26 -11.92 5.17 -1.16
N GLU A 27 -12.42 4.80 0.02
CA GLU A 27 -12.45 5.71 1.17
C GLU A 27 -11.04 6.11 1.63
N ILE A 28 -10.09 5.16 1.70
CA ILE A 28 -8.68 5.47 2.01
C ILE A 28 -8.10 6.46 0.98
N MET A 29 -8.29 6.20 -0.31
CA MET A 29 -7.78 7.09 -1.36
C MET A 29 -8.47 8.45 -1.36
N SER A 30 -9.76 8.52 -0.99
CA SER A 30 -10.45 9.80 -0.82
C SER A 30 -9.87 10.63 0.33
N LEU A 31 -9.41 9.99 1.41
CA LEU A 31 -8.71 10.70 2.49
C LEU A 31 -7.36 11.24 2.01
N ALA A 32 -6.65 10.49 1.17
CA ALA A 32 -5.38 10.93 0.58
C ALA A 32 -5.57 12.14 -0.34
N ASP A 33 -6.55 12.07 -1.25
CA ASP A 33 -6.91 13.15 -2.18
C ASP A 33 -7.31 14.45 -1.45
N LYS A 34 -7.99 14.33 -0.31
CA LYS A 34 -8.36 15.48 0.56
C LYS A 34 -7.20 16.00 1.42
N GLY A 35 -6.01 15.40 1.34
CA GLY A 35 -4.86 15.74 2.19
C GLY A 35 -5.07 15.44 3.68
N SER A 36 -6.01 14.56 4.02
CA SER A 36 -6.27 14.16 5.42
C SER A 36 -5.24 13.13 5.90
N ILE A 37 -4.71 12.33 4.98
CA ILE A 37 -3.62 11.37 5.20
C ILE A 37 -2.63 11.49 4.04
N GLN A 38 -1.39 11.07 4.27
CA GLN A 38 -0.42 10.84 3.21
C GLN A 38 -0.26 9.34 3.02
N VAL A 39 -0.55 8.88 1.80
CA VAL A 39 -0.38 7.47 1.41
C VAL A 39 0.98 7.28 0.78
N SER A 40 1.77 6.36 1.33
CA SER A 40 3.06 5.93 0.78
C SER A 40 2.98 4.48 0.33
N VAL A 41 3.72 4.13 -0.72
CA VAL A 41 3.88 2.74 -1.20
C VAL A 41 5.31 2.43 -1.58
N SER A 42 5.66 1.16 -1.76
CA SER A 42 6.97 0.80 -2.29
C SER A 42 7.06 1.04 -3.80
N ALA A 43 8.24 1.37 -4.32
CA ALA A 43 8.49 1.42 -5.77
C ALA A 43 8.19 0.08 -6.46
N LEU A 44 8.34 -1.05 -5.75
CA LEU A 44 7.99 -2.38 -6.25
C LEU A 44 6.48 -2.51 -6.52
N SER A 45 5.64 -1.89 -5.68
CA SER A 45 4.19 -1.89 -5.80
C SER A 45 3.74 -1.35 -7.16
N ILE A 46 4.41 -0.34 -7.71
CA ILE A 46 4.06 0.24 -9.02
C ILE A 46 4.22 -0.79 -10.15
N ASN A 47 5.30 -1.59 -10.12
CA ASN A 47 5.51 -2.66 -11.08
C ASN A 47 4.44 -3.77 -10.93
N ASN A 48 4.09 -4.12 -9.70
CA ASN A 48 3.09 -5.15 -9.42
C ASN A 48 1.68 -4.71 -9.86
N ILE A 49 1.32 -3.45 -9.58
CA ILE A 49 0.07 -2.84 -10.05
C ILE A 49 0.02 -2.87 -11.57
N HIS A 50 1.06 -2.35 -12.27
CA HIS A 50 1.14 -2.40 -13.74
C HIS A 50 0.92 -3.83 -14.26
N TYR A 51 1.63 -4.79 -13.68
CA TYR A 51 1.55 -6.19 -14.08
C TYR A 51 0.13 -6.75 -13.94
N ILE A 52 -0.61 -6.36 -12.92
CA ILE A 52 -1.96 -6.87 -12.66
C ILE A 52 -2.99 -6.14 -13.53
N ILE A 53 -3.01 -4.80 -13.51
CA ILE A 53 -4.07 -4.03 -14.16
C ILE A 53 -4.02 -4.09 -15.69
N ARG A 54 -2.83 -4.32 -16.29
CA ARG A 54 -2.71 -4.54 -17.75
C ARG A 54 -3.45 -5.77 -18.26
N LYS A 55 -3.88 -6.68 -17.39
CA LYS A 55 -4.72 -7.83 -17.76
C LYS A 55 -6.16 -7.42 -18.06
N TYR A 56 -6.58 -6.25 -17.58
CA TYR A 56 -7.93 -5.72 -17.70
C TYR A 56 -8.01 -4.52 -18.65
N LEU A 57 -6.87 -3.86 -18.91
CA LEU A 57 -6.79 -2.61 -19.66
C LEU A 57 -5.70 -2.65 -20.73
N SER A 58 -5.85 -1.82 -21.77
CA SER A 58 -4.77 -1.59 -22.74
C SER A 58 -3.55 -0.94 -22.09
N GLU A 59 -2.35 -1.20 -22.60
CA GLU A 59 -1.10 -0.61 -22.08
C GLU A 59 -1.14 0.92 -21.94
N LYS A 60 -1.73 1.62 -22.93
CA LYS A 60 -1.89 3.09 -22.84
C LYS A 60 -2.72 3.49 -21.62
N LYS A 61 -3.94 2.93 -21.48
CA LYS A 61 -4.82 3.20 -20.33
C LYS A 61 -4.16 2.82 -19.00
N THR A 62 -3.44 1.70 -18.95
CA THR A 62 -2.68 1.29 -17.75
C THR A 62 -1.67 2.36 -17.33
N ARG A 63 -0.89 2.89 -18.27
CA ARG A 63 0.08 3.95 -17.98
C ARG A 63 -0.57 5.28 -17.61
N ASP A 64 -1.67 5.64 -18.27
CA ASP A 64 -2.43 6.85 -17.95
C ASP A 64 -2.92 6.79 -16.49
N ILE A 65 -3.55 5.67 -16.09
CA ILE A 65 -4.03 5.45 -14.71
C ILE A 65 -2.90 5.46 -13.69
N LEU A 66 -1.76 4.84 -13.99
CA LEU A 66 -0.60 4.89 -13.10
C LEU A 66 -0.09 6.32 -12.95
N GLY A 67 -0.07 7.11 -14.02
CA GLY A 67 0.29 8.53 -13.98
C GLY A 67 -0.63 9.33 -13.03
N ASP A 68 -1.94 9.12 -13.13
CA ASP A 68 -2.92 9.76 -12.25
C ASP A 68 -2.74 9.32 -10.78
N LEU A 69 -2.47 8.03 -10.56
CA LEU A 69 -2.20 7.48 -9.23
C LEU A 69 -0.99 8.15 -8.56
N LEU A 70 0.09 8.41 -9.31
CA LEU A 70 1.30 9.02 -8.76
C LEU A 70 1.07 10.45 -8.22
N ALA A 71 0.01 11.13 -8.62
CA ALA A 71 -0.33 12.43 -8.07
C ALA A 71 -0.92 12.35 -6.65
N MET A 72 -1.37 11.17 -6.22
CA MET A 72 -2.06 10.94 -4.94
C MET A 72 -1.21 10.22 -3.89
N ILE A 73 -0.04 9.69 -4.27
CA ILE A 73 0.77 8.82 -3.41
C ILE A 73 2.24 9.24 -3.39
N GLU A 74 2.92 8.92 -2.29
CA GLU A 74 4.37 8.98 -2.17
C GLU A 74 4.97 7.62 -2.53
N ILE A 75 6.04 7.60 -3.35
CA ILE A 75 6.74 6.37 -3.71
C ILE A 75 8.02 6.27 -2.88
N LEU A 76 8.06 5.30 -2.00
CA LEU A 76 9.25 4.97 -1.24
C LEU A 76 10.20 4.11 -2.08
N LYS A 77 11.47 4.47 -2.06
CA LYS A 77 12.53 3.70 -2.71
C LYS A 77 12.61 2.29 -2.13
N VAL A 78 13.01 1.34 -2.95
CA VAL A 78 13.48 0.02 -2.50
C VAL A 78 14.96 -0.07 -2.87
N ASP A 79 15.81 -0.22 -1.87
CA ASP A 79 17.25 -0.33 -2.03
C ASP A 79 17.79 -1.67 -1.50
N LYS A 80 19.12 -1.83 -1.56
CA LYS A 80 19.78 -3.08 -1.18
C LYS A 80 19.50 -3.45 0.27
N GLN A 81 19.41 -2.47 1.16
CA GLN A 81 19.19 -2.70 2.58
C GLN A 81 17.79 -3.28 2.83
N ASP A 82 16.78 -2.79 2.11
CA ASP A 82 15.41 -3.33 2.15
C ASP A 82 15.39 -4.80 1.76
N ILE A 83 16.06 -5.14 0.65
CA ILE A 83 16.14 -6.52 0.17
C ILE A 83 16.89 -7.42 1.15
N GLN A 84 18.00 -6.94 1.72
CA GLN A 84 18.78 -7.71 2.69
C GLN A 84 17.96 -8.01 3.95
N GLN A 85 17.20 -7.05 4.46
CA GLN A 85 16.30 -7.25 5.59
C GLN A 85 15.16 -8.21 5.23
N ALA A 86 14.53 -8.04 4.07
CA ALA A 86 13.46 -8.91 3.60
C ALA A 86 13.90 -10.38 3.51
N LEU A 87 15.11 -10.65 3.01
CA LEU A 87 15.68 -12.00 2.86
C LEU A 87 15.87 -12.76 4.18
N VAL A 88 16.18 -12.05 5.26
CA VAL A 88 16.36 -12.66 6.59
C VAL A 88 15.12 -12.49 7.48
N SER A 89 14.06 -11.89 6.93
CA SER A 89 12.85 -11.62 7.65
C SER A 89 12.06 -12.91 7.91
N PRO A 90 11.17 -12.91 8.91
CA PRO A 90 10.35 -14.06 9.22
C PRO A 90 9.02 -14.09 8.43
N PHE A 91 8.84 -13.18 7.46
CA PHE A 91 7.67 -13.11 6.58
C PHE A 91 7.69 -14.28 5.60
N LYS A 92 6.50 -14.80 5.27
CA LYS A 92 6.36 -15.90 4.31
C LYS A 92 6.32 -15.38 2.87
N ASP A 93 5.59 -14.29 2.68
CA ASP A 93 5.52 -13.60 1.40
C ASP A 93 6.66 -12.59 1.30
N PHE A 94 7.34 -12.58 0.15
CA PHE A 94 8.53 -11.76 -0.04
C PHE A 94 8.19 -10.31 -0.40
N GLU A 95 7.04 -10.06 -1.03
CA GLU A 95 6.56 -8.69 -1.25
C GLU A 95 6.21 -8.05 0.10
N ASP A 96 5.51 -8.76 0.97
CA ASP A 96 5.20 -8.28 2.33
C ASP A 96 6.48 -7.98 3.13
N ALA A 97 7.49 -8.84 2.99
CA ALA A 97 8.80 -8.65 3.63
C ALA A 97 9.49 -7.34 3.17
N ILE A 98 9.44 -7.04 1.87
CA ILE A 98 10.01 -5.82 1.29
C ILE A 98 9.18 -4.60 1.73
N GLN A 99 7.85 -4.66 1.59
CA GLN A 99 6.94 -3.58 2.00
C GLN A 99 7.14 -3.24 3.48
N HIS A 100 7.25 -4.25 4.35
CA HIS A 100 7.54 -4.07 5.76
C HIS A 100 8.90 -3.41 6.00
N SER A 101 9.96 -3.86 5.31
CA SER A 101 11.29 -3.27 5.47
C SER A 101 11.35 -1.81 5.02
N VAL A 102 10.69 -1.48 3.91
CA VAL A 102 10.60 -0.12 3.37
C VAL A 102 9.80 0.77 4.32
N ALA A 103 8.64 0.31 4.79
CA ALA A 103 7.79 1.06 5.69
C ALA A 103 8.48 1.35 7.04
N THR A 104 9.21 0.38 7.59
CA THR A 104 9.88 0.53 8.89
C THR A 104 11.14 1.38 8.85
N GLN A 105 11.78 1.52 7.68
CA GLN A 105 12.92 2.42 7.52
C GLN A 105 12.51 3.88 7.35
N GLU A 106 11.27 4.12 6.94
CA GLU A 106 10.71 5.46 6.86
C GLU A 106 10.22 5.87 8.26
N GLY A 107 11.04 6.61 9.00
CA GLY A 107 10.86 6.84 10.44
C GLY A 107 9.55 7.53 10.89
N GLU A 108 8.77 8.09 9.96
CA GLU A 108 7.46 8.70 10.24
C GLU A 108 6.27 7.79 9.86
N LEU A 109 6.52 6.60 9.30
CA LEU A 109 5.49 5.62 8.95
C LEU A 109 5.31 4.59 10.07
N GLU A 110 4.21 4.74 10.80
CA GLU A 110 3.91 3.86 11.94
C GLU A 110 2.80 2.83 11.64
N VAL A 111 2.19 2.91 10.45
CA VAL A 111 1.01 2.11 10.07
C VAL A 111 1.17 1.52 8.67
N ILE A 112 0.93 0.21 8.56
CA ILE A 112 0.66 -0.49 7.30
C ILE A 112 -0.84 -0.77 7.20
N ILE A 113 -1.42 -0.47 6.04
CA ILE A 113 -2.80 -0.80 5.69
C ILE A 113 -2.77 -1.92 4.65
N THR A 114 -3.30 -3.09 5.01
CA THR A 114 -3.30 -4.30 4.18
C THR A 114 -4.56 -5.13 4.40
N ARG A 115 -5.01 -5.86 3.38
CA ARG A 115 -6.05 -6.89 3.55
C ARG A 115 -5.52 -8.16 4.23
N ASN A 116 -4.21 -8.36 4.23
CA ASN A 116 -3.53 -9.58 4.66
C ASN A 116 -2.96 -9.48 6.08
N ILE A 117 -3.72 -8.94 7.04
CA ILE A 117 -3.24 -8.70 8.43
C ILE A 117 -2.53 -9.91 9.05
N LYS A 118 -3.02 -11.13 8.76
CA LYS A 118 -2.48 -12.40 9.27
C LYS A 118 -1.02 -12.66 8.85
N ASP A 119 -0.59 -12.09 7.73
CA ASP A 119 0.73 -12.29 7.14
C ASP A 119 1.75 -11.30 7.76
N TYR A 120 1.24 -10.24 8.40
CA TYR A 120 2.00 -9.22 9.12
C TYR A 120 2.06 -9.42 10.64
N LYS A 121 1.77 -10.62 11.15
CA LYS A 121 1.81 -10.92 12.61
C LYS A 121 3.17 -10.63 13.29
N LYS A 122 4.24 -10.54 12.52
CA LYS A 122 5.60 -10.27 12.99
C LYS A 122 6.09 -8.87 12.62
N ALA A 123 5.20 -8.01 12.14
CA ALA A 123 5.52 -6.63 11.82
C ALA A 123 5.92 -5.86 13.09
N ALA A 124 6.93 -5.02 12.94
CA ALA A 124 7.39 -4.10 14.00
C ALA A 124 6.53 -2.84 14.14
N ILE A 125 5.63 -2.58 13.18
CA ILE A 125 4.75 -1.41 13.14
C ILE A 125 3.28 -1.83 13.12
N GLN A 126 2.37 -0.90 13.37
CA GLN A 126 0.95 -1.20 13.47
C GLN A 126 0.39 -1.63 12.11
N VAL A 127 -0.53 -2.58 12.11
CA VAL A 127 -1.11 -3.15 10.89
C VAL A 127 -2.62 -3.17 11.03
N PHE A 128 -3.30 -2.60 10.04
CA PHE A 128 -4.76 -2.55 10.00
C PHE A 128 -5.28 -2.98 8.63
N SER A 129 -6.50 -3.54 8.58
CA SER A 129 -7.27 -3.52 7.34
C SER A 129 -7.73 -2.10 7.01
N PRO A 130 -8.07 -1.81 5.74
CA PRO A 130 -8.72 -0.55 5.37
C PRO A 130 -9.93 -0.22 6.28
N GLU A 131 -10.80 -1.21 6.51
CA GLU A 131 -11.96 -1.05 7.41
C GLU A 131 -11.57 -0.71 8.86
N GLN A 132 -10.57 -1.42 9.41
CA GLN A 132 -10.12 -1.17 10.78
C GLN A 132 -9.51 0.23 10.93
N TYR A 133 -8.71 0.66 9.97
CA TYR A 133 -8.10 1.98 9.96
C TYR A 133 -9.17 3.09 9.89
N LEU A 134 -10.16 2.95 9.00
CA LEU A 134 -11.26 3.90 8.87
C LEU A 134 -12.10 4.00 10.15
N LYS A 135 -12.39 2.86 10.81
CA LYS A 135 -13.08 2.83 12.11
C LYS A 135 -12.29 3.50 13.23
N LEU A 136 -10.97 3.34 13.27
CA LEU A 136 -10.13 4.01 14.27
C LEU A 136 -10.18 5.53 14.10
N ARG A 137 -10.14 6.02 12.86
CA ARG A 137 -10.20 7.45 12.55
C ARG A 137 -11.54 8.11 12.85
N SER A 138 -12.65 7.38 12.77
CA SER A 138 -13.96 7.97 13.07
C SER A 138 -14.22 8.14 14.58
N LEU A 139 -13.37 7.55 15.42
CA LEU A 139 -13.43 7.65 16.88
C LEU A 139 -12.48 8.72 17.45
N SER A 140 -11.59 9.29 16.64
CA SER A 140 -10.60 10.32 17.01
C SER A 140 -11.05 11.71 16.59
#